data_AF-A0AAE0KLL3-F1
#
_entry.id   AF-A0AAE0KLL3-F1
#
_cell.length_a   1.000
_cell.length_b   1.000
_cell.length_c   1.000
_cell.angle_alpha   90.00
_cell.angle_beta   90.00
_cell.angle_gamma   90.00
#
_symmetry.space_group_name_H-M   'P 1'
#
loop_
_entity.id
_entity.type
_entity.pdbx_description
1 polymer ?
#
loop_
_entity_poly.entity_id
_entity_poly.type
_entity_poly.pdbx_seq_one_letter_code
_entity_poly.pdbx_strand_id
1 'polypeptide(L)'
;MSLFRHLLPRPARSTSLFVTAPLLQPRVLIQIPPRPQEHHHHLDLLARPSSTATMAATDATLRTFFQSPKFAVVGASTNPDKFGYKVFKWYVTRDLDVTPVNPGATAIKIGDEELPTVGSLSDIADPADTSVSFITPPPVTLETLKLAKELGFPAVFLQPGTFDDEVLEFARDNFKAAVAGDGGWGSEGWCVLVDGDRGLKAVGKL
;
A
#
# COMPACT_ATOMS: atom_id res chain seq x y z
N MET A 1 -24.03 -12.54 64.42
CA MET A 1 -23.78 -12.82 65.86
C MET A 1 -23.65 -14.33 66.03
N SER A 2 -22.82 -14.79 66.98
CA SER A 2 -22.40 -16.19 67.25
C SER A 2 -21.34 -16.74 66.27
N LEU A 3 -20.02 -16.70 66.49
CA LEU A 3 -19.11 -17.02 67.63
C LEU A 3 -18.92 -18.52 67.94
N PHE A 4 -17.68 -18.84 68.37
CA PHE A 4 -17.03 -20.13 68.73
C PHE A 4 -16.41 -20.92 67.56
N ARG A 5 -15.08 -21.03 67.36
CA ARG A 5 -13.86 -21.23 68.20
C ARG A 5 -13.70 -22.65 68.76
N HIS A 6 -12.47 -23.18 68.60
CA HIS A 6 -11.83 -24.38 69.20
C HIS A 6 -11.92 -25.70 68.41
N LEU A 7 -10.93 -26.59 68.33
CA LEU A 7 -9.55 -26.73 68.83
C LEU A 7 -8.90 -27.91 68.04
N LEU A 8 -7.58 -27.92 67.87
CA LEU A 8 -6.78 -29.07 67.35
C LEU A 8 -6.78 -30.25 68.35
N PRO A 9 -6.43 -31.50 67.96
CA PRO A 9 -5.02 -31.95 67.98
C PRO A 9 -4.60 -33.03 66.94
N ARG A 10 -3.27 -33.18 66.73
CA ARG A 10 -2.58 -34.33 66.08
C ARG A 10 -2.52 -35.53 67.05
N PRO A 11 -2.34 -36.80 66.62
CA PRO A 11 -0.99 -37.41 66.47
C PRO A 11 -0.90 -38.54 65.39
N ALA A 12 0.23 -38.71 64.68
CA ALA A 12 1.36 -39.65 64.90
C ALA A 12 1.26 -41.06 64.28
N ARG A 13 2.34 -41.40 63.55
CA ARG A 13 3.09 -42.67 63.53
C ARG A 13 2.47 -43.98 62.98
N SER A 14 3.19 -44.50 61.98
CA SER A 14 3.95 -45.77 62.03
C SER A 14 3.35 -47.04 61.41
N THR A 15 4.28 -47.75 60.75
CA THR A 15 4.42 -49.21 60.58
C THR A 15 3.60 -49.92 59.50
N SER A 16 4.30 -50.17 58.39
CA SER A 16 4.66 -51.50 57.84
C SER A 16 3.67 -52.64 58.01
N LEU A 17 3.26 -53.25 56.88
CA LEU A 17 3.07 -54.69 56.81
C LEU A 17 3.19 -55.21 55.37
N PHE A 18 4.07 -56.21 55.24
CA PHE A 18 4.29 -57.10 54.11
C PHE A 18 3.03 -57.91 53.77
N VAL A 19 2.73 -58.12 52.48
CA VAL A 19 2.16 -59.40 51.97
C VAL A 19 2.59 -59.63 50.50
N THR A 20 3.46 -60.63 50.35
CA THR A 20 3.48 -61.77 49.39
C THR A 20 2.87 -61.69 47.98
N ALA A 21 3.66 -62.18 47.01
CA ALA A 21 3.40 -62.43 45.59
C ALA A 21 2.29 -63.48 45.31
N PRO A 22 1.79 -63.63 44.04
CA PRO A 22 2.47 -64.55 43.11
C PRO A 22 2.38 -64.23 41.58
N LEU A 23 3.42 -64.71 40.90
CA LEU A 23 3.48 -65.45 39.61
C LEU A 23 2.79 -64.94 38.32
N LEU A 24 3.66 -64.47 37.42
CA LEU A 24 3.82 -64.82 36.00
C LEU A 24 2.62 -65.38 35.19
N GLN A 25 2.29 -64.66 34.13
CA GLN A 25 2.00 -65.22 32.79
C GLN A 25 2.74 -64.37 31.73
N PRO A 26 3.33 -64.97 30.68
CA PRO A 26 4.15 -64.26 29.70
C PRO A 26 3.34 -63.60 28.58
N ARG A 27 3.76 -62.36 28.27
CA ARG A 27 3.70 -61.59 27.01
C ARG A 27 2.91 -62.20 25.84
N VAL A 28 1.82 -61.53 25.48
CA VAL A 28 1.49 -61.24 24.08
C VAL A 28 1.87 -59.77 23.82
N LEU A 29 2.90 -59.55 23.01
CA LEU A 29 3.30 -58.22 22.56
C LEU A 29 2.30 -57.77 21.48
N ILE A 30 1.19 -57.17 21.91
CA ILE A 30 0.31 -56.45 21.00
C ILE A 30 1.03 -55.14 20.64
N GLN A 31 1.39 -54.98 19.36
CA GLN A 31 1.85 -53.69 18.83
C GLN A 31 0.69 -52.68 18.94
N ILE A 32 0.81 -51.78 19.91
CA ILE A 32 -0.07 -50.61 20.06
C ILE A 32 0.30 -49.62 18.95
N PRO A 33 -0.63 -49.17 18.09
CA PRO A 33 -0.38 -48.07 17.16
C PRO A 33 -0.10 -46.78 17.96
N PRO A 34 0.81 -45.91 17.52
CA PRO A 34 1.12 -44.69 18.27
C PRO A 34 -0.15 -43.85 18.48
N ARG A 35 -0.38 -43.45 19.73
CA ARG A 35 -1.41 -42.46 20.08
C ARG A 35 -1.18 -41.18 19.26
N PRO A 36 -2.24 -40.55 18.72
CA PRO A 36 -2.13 -39.17 18.24
C PRO A 36 -1.61 -38.32 19.39
N GLN A 37 -0.50 -37.63 19.20
CA GLN A 37 -0.04 -36.62 20.14
C GLN A 37 -1.05 -35.48 20.08
N GLU A 38 -1.86 -35.33 21.13
CA GLU A 38 -2.53 -34.07 21.40
C GLU A 38 -1.47 -33.05 21.80
N HIS A 39 -1.04 -32.27 20.82
CA HIS A 39 -0.32 -31.04 21.07
C HIS A 39 -1.33 -29.94 21.35
N HIS A 40 -1.53 -29.73 22.66
CA HIS A 40 -1.68 -28.45 23.32
C HIS A 40 -1.85 -27.25 22.38
N HIS A 41 -3.04 -26.66 22.44
CA HIS A 41 -3.30 -25.30 21.96
C HIS A 41 -2.27 -24.34 22.56
N HIS A 42 -1.27 -23.99 21.76
CA HIS A 42 -0.56 -22.73 21.89
C HIS A 42 -1.12 -21.80 20.83
N LEU A 43 -2.06 -20.96 21.23
CA LEU A 43 -2.29 -19.70 20.55
C LEU A 43 -0.98 -18.91 20.72
N ASP A 44 -0.20 -18.80 19.67
CA ASP A 44 0.71 -17.66 19.47
C ASP A 44 1.13 -17.59 18.00
N LEU A 45 0.41 -16.72 17.29
CA LEU A 45 0.93 -15.77 16.31
C LEU A 45 2.21 -16.20 15.56
N LEU A 46 2.11 -17.24 14.73
CA LEU A 46 3.06 -17.38 13.62
C LEU A 46 2.75 -16.25 12.64
N ALA A 47 3.59 -15.22 12.72
CA ALA A 47 3.64 -14.08 11.83
C ALA A 47 3.32 -14.50 10.39
N ARG A 48 2.29 -13.87 9.82
CA ARG A 48 2.15 -13.76 8.37
C ARG A 48 3.52 -13.31 7.84
N PRO A 49 4.05 -13.84 6.73
CA PRO A 49 5.24 -13.26 6.16
C PRO A 49 4.94 -11.79 5.89
N SER A 50 5.54 -10.91 6.70
CA SER A 50 5.63 -9.48 6.41
C SER A 50 6.49 -9.38 5.17
N SER A 51 5.85 -9.42 4.00
CA SER A 51 6.45 -8.96 2.76
C SER A 51 6.36 -7.43 2.73
N THR A 52 6.90 -6.77 3.75
CA THR A 52 7.19 -5.33 3.78
C THR A 52 8.61 -5.11 3.29
N ALA A 53 8.94 -5.68 2.12
CA ALA A 53 9.94 -5.06 1.28
C ALA A 53 9.21 -3.93 0.56
N THR A 54 9.24 -2.74 1.15
CA THR A 54 8.81 -1.48 0.55
C THR A 54 9.56 -1.30 -0.76
N MET A 55 9.00 -1.76 -1.88
CA MET A 55 9.61 -1.55 -3.19
C MET A 55 9.43 -0.08 -3.54
N ALA A 56 10.50 0.70 -3.31
CA ALA A 56 10.59 2.08 -3.78
C ALA A 56 10.36 2.15 -5.29
N ALA A 57 9.83 3.27 -5.77
CA ALA A 57 9.68 3.47 -7.20
C ALA A 57 11.05 3.40 -7.91
N THR A 58 11.04 2.86 -9.13
CA THR A 58 12.25 2.66 -9.95
C THR A 58 12.03 3.20 -11.35
N ASP A 59 13.08 3.18 -12.17
CA ASP A 59 12.97 3.48 -13.60
C ASP A 59 11.97 2.56 -14.32
N ALA A 60 11.77 1.31 -13.86
CA ALA A 60 10.76 0.43 -14.42
C ALA A 60 9.35 0.91 -14.10
N THR A 61 9.13 1.44 -12.89
CA THR A 61 7.89 2.08 -12.47
C THR A 61 7.61 3.31 -13.33
N LEU A 62 8.62 4.17 -13.54
CA LEU A 62 8.52 5.35 -14.40
C LEU A 62 8.19 4.99 -15.86
N ARG A 63 8.87 3.98 -16.42
CA ARG A 63 8.55 3.47 -17.77
C ARG A 63 7.10 3.01 -17.86
N THR A 64 6.62 2.26 -16.87
CA THR A 64 5.25 1.74 -16.86
C THR A 64 4.22 2.87 -16.83
N PHE A 65 4.47 3.93 -16.05
CA PHE A 65 3.62 5.13 -16.04
C PHE A 65 3.53 5.79 -17.42
N PHE A 66 4.66 5.96 -18.12
CA PHE A 66 4.64 6.60 -19.44
C PHE A 66 4.17 5.70 -20.60
N GLN A 67 3.86 4.43 -20.36
CA GLN A 67 3.27 3.54 -21.38
C GLN A 67 1.86 3.98 -21.79
N SER A 68 1.07 4.56 -20.87
CA SER A 68 -0.29 5.04 -21.18
C SER A 68 -0.29 6.04 -22.33
N PRO A 69 -1.17 5.92 -23.34
CA PRO A 69 -1.25 6.90 -24.42
C PRO A 69 -1.76 8.27 -23.94
N LYS A 70 -2.60 8.30 -22.90
CA LYS A 70 -3.23 9.52 -22.37
C LYS A 70 -2.75 9.83 -20.95
N PHE A 71 -2.86 11.09 -20.56
CA PHE A 71 -2.48 11.57 -19.24
C PHE A 71 -3.53 12.49 -18.62
N ALA A 72 -3.52 12.56 -17.29
CA ALA A 72 -4.33 13.52 -16.55
C ALA A 72 -3.47 14.22 -15.49
N VAL A 73 -3.74 15.50 -15.23
CA VAL A 73 -3.04 16.29 -14.20
C VAL A 73 -4.04 16.75 -13.15
N VAL A 74 -4.07 16.06 -12.02
CA VAL A 74 -4.87 16.41 -10.84
C VAL A 74 -4.16 17.50 -10.04
N GLY A 75 -4.88 18.60 -9.81
CA GLY A 75 -4.29 19.81 -9.22
C GLY A 75 -3.65 20.72 -10.26
N ALA A 76 -4.03 20.60 -11.54
CA ALA A 76 -3.67 21.56 -12.56
C ALA A 76 -4.14 22.97 -12.13
N SER A 77 -3.39 24.01 -12.49
CA SER A 77 -3.66 25.36 -12.02
C SER A 77 -3.59 26.37 -13.14
N THR A 78 -4.37 27.45 -13.04
CA THR A 78 -4.27 28.64 -13.90
C THR A 78 -3.15 29.59 -13.47
N ASN A 79 -2.57 29.41 -12.26
CA ASN A 79 -1.50 30.26 -11.74
C ASN A 79 -0.12 29.73 -12.16
N PRO A 80 0.67 30.49 -12.96
CA PRO A 80 1.99 30.06 -13.45
C PRO A 80 3.03 29.75 -12.38
N ASP A 81 2.89 30.32 -11.18
CA ASP A 81 3.84 30.12 -10.09
C ASP A 81 3.68 28.75 -9.43
N LYS A 82 2.48 28.16 -9.53
CA LYS A 82 2.15 26.87 -8.91
C LYS A 82 2.69 25.70 -9.71
N PHE A 83 3.11 24.65 -9.00
CA PHE A 83 3.59 23.41 -9.62
C PHE A 83 2.53 22.75 -10.51
N GLY A 84 1.24 22.84 -10.16
CA GLY A 84 0.17 22.33 -11.00
C GLY A 84 0.17 22.92 -12.41
N TYR A 85 0.48 24.21 -12.56
CA TYR A 85 0.65 24.85 -13.87
C TYR A 85 1.93 24.36 -14.56
N LYS A 86 3.05 24.32 -13.84
CA LYS A 86 4.36 23.94 -14.39
C LYS A 86 4.36 22.50 -14.91
N VAL A 87 3.80 21.56 -14.16
CA VAL A 87 3.65 20.16 -14.55
C VAL A 87 2.69 20.03 -15.72
N PHE A 88 1.52 20.67 -15.68
CA PHE A 88 0.59 20.64 -16.81
C PHE A 88 1.23 21.17 -18.11
N LYS A 89 1.89 22.32 -18.03
CA LYS A 89 2.68 22.89 -19.14
C LYS A 89 3.74 21.92 -19.66
N TRP A 90 4.41 21.18 -18.78
CA TRP A 90 5.42 20.19 -19.18
C TRP A 90 4.84 19.13 -20.11
N TYR A 91 3.63 18.62 -19.81
CA TYR A 91 2.94 17.66 -20.67
C TYR A 91 2.55 18.27 -22.03
N VAL A 92 1.93 19.45 -21.99
CA VAL A 92 1.46 20.16 -23.21
C VAL A 92 2.63 20.47 -24.15
N THR A 93 3.73 20.99 -23.62
CA THR A 93 4.92 21.35 -24.42
C THR A 93 5.69 20.14 -25.00
N ARG A 94 5.23 18.92 -24.73
CA ARG A 94 5.76 17.66 -25.27
C ARG A 94 4.74 16.95 -26.15
N ASP A 95 3.68 17.65 -26.54
CA ASP A 95 2.62 17.13 -27.41
C ASP A 95 1.98 15.84 -26.86
N LEU A 96 1.91 15.71 -25.53
CA LEU A 96 1.24 14.59 -24.87
C LEU A 96 -0.26 14.87 -24.75
N ASP A 97 -1.09 13.86 -25.01
CA ASP A 97 -2.53 13.92 -24.79
C ASP A 97 -2.80 14.00 -23.27
N VAL A 98 -3.08 15.22 -22.78
CA VAL A 98 -3.21 15.51 -21.36
C VAL A 98 -4.50 16.28 -21.04
N THR A 99 -5.27 15.77 -20.09
CA THR A 99 -6.46 16.45 -19.55
C THR A 99 -6.15 17.10 -18.20
N PRO A 100 -6.30 18.43 -18.06
CA PRO A 100 -6.15 19.07 -16.75
C PRO A 100 -7.41 18.88 -15.89
N VAL A 101 -7.22 18.51 -14.62
CA VAL A 101 -8.30 18.36 -13.65
C VAL A 101 -8.22 19.49 -12.62
N ASN A 102 -9.22 20.36 -12.64
CA ASN A 102 -9.35 21.51 -11.75
C ASN A 102 -10.83 21.93 -11.61
N PRO A 103 -11.50 21.64 -10.48
CA PRO A 103 -12.88 22.05 -10.24
C PRO A 103 -13.11 23.58 -10.22
N GLY A 104 -12.04 24.35 -9.97
CA GLY A 104 -12.12 25.80 -9.76
C GLY A 104 -11.84 26.64 -11.02
N ALA A 105 -11.54 26.01 -12.15
CA ALA A 105 -11.34 26.68 -13.43
C ALA A 105 -12.07 25.92 -14.54
N THR A 106 -12.39 26.59 -15.64
CA THR A 106 -13.00 26.00 -16.83
C THR A 106 -11.98 25.72 -17.95
N ALA A 107 -10.83 26.41 -17.92
CA ALA A 107 -9.73 26.20 -18.83
C ALA A 107 -8.41 26.69 -18.22
N ILE A 108 -7.29 26.23 -18.79
CA ILE A 108 -5.94 26.69 -18.47
C ILE A 108 -5.24 27.12 -19.76
N LYS A 109 -4.67 28.34 -19.75
CA LYS A 109 -3.92 28.88 -20.88
C LYS A 109 -2.44 28.48 -20.84
N ILE A 110 -1.96 27.81 -21.87
CA ILE A 110 -0.55 27.45 -22.08
C ILE A 110 -0.09 28.03 -23.42
N GLY A 111 0.77 29.06 -23.38
CA GLY A 111 1.15 29.78 -24.60
C GLY A 111 -0.08 30.45 -25.21
N ASP A 112 -0.37 30.12 -26.47
CA ASP A 112 -1.54 30.63 -27.21
C ASP A 112 -2.76 29.69 -27.14
N GLU A 113 -2.61 28.52 -26.55
CA GLU A 113 -3.69 27.52 -26.43
C GLU A 113 -4.45 27.67 -25.11
N GLU A 114 -5.76 27.48 -25.19
CA GLU A 114 -6.65 27.41 -24.03
C GLU A 114 -7.23 25.99 -23.94
N LEU A 115 -6.81 25.25 -22.92
CA LEU A 115 -7.12 23.83 -22.76
C LEU A 115 -8.25 23.68 -21.73
N PRO A 116 -9.38 23.05 -22.09
CA PRO A 116 -10.51 22.90 -21.17
C PRO A 116 -10.12 22.01 -19.99
N THR A 117 -10.62 22.37 -18.81
CA THR A 117 -10.46 21.57 -17.59
C THR A 117 -11.70 20.74 -17.32
N VAL A 118 -11.49 19.59 -16.70
CA VAL A 118 -12.57 18.81 -16.09
C VAL A 118 -12.59 19.01 -14.57
N GLY A 119 -13.75 18.77 -13.96
CA GLY A 119 -13.92 18.92 -12.52
C GLY A 119 -13.38 17.73 -11.74
N SER A 120 -13.52 16.52 -12.28
CA SER A 120 -13.15 15.27 -11.62
C SER A 120 -12.52 14.27 -12.59
N LEU A 121 -11.83 13.26 -12.04
CA LEU A 121 -11.40 12.09 -12.82
C LEU A 121 -12.58 11.33 -13.43
N SER A 122 -13.78 11.43 -12.85
CA SER A 122 -15.00 10.82 -13.40
C SER A 122 -15.41 11.38 -14.76
N ASP A 123 -14.92 12.56 -15.12
CA ASP A 123 -15.22 13.23 -16.38
C ASP A 123 -14.22 12.87 -17.50
N ILE A 124 -13.21 12.05 -17.19
CA ILE A 124 -12.18 11.63 -18.15
C ILE A 124 -12.62 10.36 -18.89
N ALA A 125 -12.54 10.40 -20.22
CA ALA A 125 -12.76 9.23 -21.06
C ALA A 125 -11.55 8.28 -21.03
N ASP A 126 -11.81 6.98 -21.23
CA ASP A 126 -10.79 5.92 -21.33
C ASP A 126 -9.81 5.86 -20.13
N PRO A 127 -10.30 5.69 -18.89
CA PRO A 127 -9.44 5.63 -17.70
C PRO A 127 -8.38 4.53 -17.77
N ALA A 128 -8.69 3.39 -18.39
CA ALA A 128 -7.76 2.27 -18.56
C ALA A 128 -6.52 2.62 -19.41
N ASP A 129 -6.62 3.64 -20.27
CA ASP A 129 -5.56 4.11 -21.15
C ASP A 129 -4.89 5.41 -20.64
N THR A 130 -5.28 5.88 -19.45
CA THR A 130 -4.87 7.19 -18.92
C THR A 130 -4.01 7.04 -17.66
N SER A 131 -2.82 7.62 -17.63
CA SER A 131 -2.00 7.70 -16.40
C SER A 131 -2.14 9.07 -15.72
N VAL A 132 -2.14 9.12 -14.39
CA VAL A 132 -2.52 10.33 -13.63
C VAL A 132 -1.37 10.90 -12.82
N SER A 133 -1.05 12.19 -13.01
CA SER A 133 -0.15 12.95 -12.14
C SER A 133 -0.92 13.68 -11.05
N PHE A 134 -0.45 13.60 -9.81
CA PHE A 134 -1.05 14.26 -8.64
C PHE A 134 -0.17 15.41 -8.14
N ILE A 135 -0.77 16.60 -8.02
CA ILE A 135 -0.17 17.84 -7.52
C ILE A 135 -1.06 18.47 -6.43
N THR A 136 -1.76 17.65 -5.66
CA THR A 136 -2.66 18.07 -4.57
C THR A 136 -2.07 17.76 -3.18
N PRO A 137 -2.52 18.43 -2.11
CA PRO A 137 -2.14 18.05 -0.74
C PRO A 137 -2.58 16.62 -0.39
N PRO A 138 -1.88 15.92 0.54
CA PRO A 138 -2.10 14.50 0.81
C PRO A 138 -3.56 14.07 1.07
N PRO A 139 -4.38 14.79 1.86
CA PRO A 139 -5.77 14.38 2.09
C PRO A 139 -6.60 14.34 0.79
N VAL A 140 -6.37 15.31 -0.11
CA VAL A 140 -7.06 15.37 -1.40
C VAL A 140 -6.52 14.31 -2.35
N THR A 141 -5.20 14.07 -2.32
CA THR A 141 -4.55 13.02 -3.11
C THR A 141 -5.12 11.65 -2.76
N LEU A 142 -5.24 11.33 -1.47
CA LEU A 142 -5.77 10.02 -1.02
C LEU A 142 -7.19 9.77 -1.52
N GLU A 143 -8.10 10.73 -1.34
CA GLU A 143 -9.48 10.60 -1.80
C GLU A 143 -9.55 10.48 -3.34
N THR A 144 -8.72 11.23 -4.04
CA THR A 144 -8.69 11.17 -5.50
C THR A 144 -8.04 9.88 -6.01
N LEU A 145 -7.07 9.28 -5.30
CA LEU A 145 -6.51 7.96 -5.60
C LEU A 145 -7.56 6.85 -5.44
N LYS A 146 -8.40 6.92 -4.40
CA LYS A 146 -9.51 5.96 -4.23
C LYS A 146 -10.45 5.99 -5.43
N LEU A 147 -10.82 7.20 -5.88
CA LEU A 147 -11.61 7.38 -7.09
C LEU A 147 -10.89 6.87 -8.35
N ALA A 148 -9.60 7.21 -8.51
CA ALA A 148 -8.81 6.74 -9.65
C ALA A 148 -8.74 5.20 -9.71
N LYS A 149 -8.62 4.55 -8.55
CA LYS A 149 -8.66 3.09 -8.45
C LYS A 149 -10.02 2.53 -8.86
N GLU A 150 -11.11 3.12 -8.37
CA GLU A 150 -12.48 2.71 -8.72
C GLU A 150 -12.75 2.82 -10.23
N LEU A 151 -12.29 3.90 -10.85
CA LEU A 151 -12.46 4.16 -12.28
C LEU A 151 -11.51 3.33 -13.18
N GLY A 152 -10.50 2.67 -12.59
CA GLY A 152 -9.60 1.77 -13.32
C GLY A 152 -8.41 2.46 -13.99
N PHE A 153 -7.94 3.59 -13.48
CA PHE A 153 -6.69 4.20 -13.95
C PHE A 153 -5.50 3.28 -13.63
N PRO A 154 -4.63 2.94 -14.59
CA PRO A 154 -3.58 1.94 -14.41
C PRO A 154 -2.40 2.41 -13.56
N ALA A 155 -2.01 3.67 -13.67
CA ALA A 155 -0.78 4.16 -13.07
C ALA A 155 -0.85 5.62 -12.64
N VAL A 156 -0.08 5.94 -11.61
CA VAL A 156 -0.09 7.23 -10.93
C VAL A 156 1.34 7.74 -10.69
N PHE A 157 1.50 9.06 -10.74
CA PHE A 157 2.75 9.74 -10.40
C PHE A 157 2.45 10.85 -9.40
N LEU A 158 2.92 10.68 -8.16
CA LEU A 158 2.70 11.61 -7.07
C LEU A 158 3.94 12.50 -6.93
N GLN A 159 3.76 13.80 -7.17
CA GLN A 159 4.84 14.76 -7.03
C GLN A 159 5.28 14.91 -5.56
N PRO A 160 6.51 15.39 -5.29
CA PRO A 160 6.95 15.68 -3.93
C PRO A 160 5.98 16.62 -3.22
N GLY A 161 5.70 16.34 -1.94
CA GLY A 161 4.75 17.08 -1.11
C GLY A 161 3.27 16.73 -1.31
N THR A 162 2.95 15.74 -2.16
CA THR A 162 1.55 15.33 -2.43
C THR A 162 1.11 14.07 -1.69
N PHE A 163 2.01 13.48 -0.90
CA PHE A 163 1.82 12.22 -0.22
C PHE A 163 2.35 12.25 1.21
N ASP A 164 1.75 11.42 2.05
CA ASP A 164 2.24 10.93 3.32
C ASP A 164 2.32 9.38 3.26
N ASP A 165 2.57 8.73 4.39
CA ASP A 165 2.70 7.27 4.44
C ASP A 165 1.44 6.53 3.97
N GLU A 166 0.25 7.04 4.33
CA GLU A 166 -1.03 6.44 3.94
C GLU A 166 -1.25 6.55 2.42
N VAL A 167 -0.97 7.71 1.84
CA VAL A 167 -1.04 7.92 0.39
C VAL A 167 -0.07 7.00 -0.35
N LEU A 168 1.17 6.87 0.15
CA LEU A 168 2.19 6.02 -0.46
C LEU A 168 1.81 4.54 -0.38
N GLU A 169 1.29 4.08 0.75
CA GLU A 169 0.81 2.70 0.92
C GLU A 169 -0.35 2.41 -0.04
N PHE A 170 -1.37 3.27 -0.03
CA PHE A 170 -2.53 3.10 -0.90
C PHE A 170 -2.14 3.04 -2.38
N ALA A 171 -1.26 3.96 -2.83
CA ALA A 171 -0.85 4.01 -4.23
C ALA A 171 -0.08 2.74 -4.66
N ARG A 172 0.81 2.22 -3.81
CA ARG A 172 1.58 1.00 -4.12
C ARG A 172 0.69 -0.23 -4.26
N ASP A 173 -0.32 -0.36 -3.39
CA ASP A 173 -1.15 -1.55 -3.33
C ASP A 173 -2.21 -1.61 -4.44
N ASN A 174 -2.55 -0.46 -5.02
CA ASN A 174 -3.74 -0.35 -5.87
C ASN A 174 -3.44 -0.13 -7.36
N PHE A 175 -2.25 0.32 -7.73
CA PHE A 175 -1.93 0.69 -9.11
C PHE A 175 -0.85 -0.21 -9.71
N LYS A 176 -0.89 -0.40 -11.03
CA LYS A 176 0.14 -1.15 -11.78
C LYS A 176 1.50 -0.48 -11.64
N ALA A 177 1.52 0.85 -11.57
CA ALA A 177 2.69 1.64 -11.24
C ALA A 177 2.31 2.86 -10.41
N ALA A 178 3.05 3.08 -9.33
CA ALA A 178 2.98 4.28 -8.50
C ALA A 178 4.38 4.89 -8.40
N VAL A 179 4.62 5.98 -9.13
CA VAL A 179 5.88 6.72 -9.07
C VAL A 179 5.76 7.76 -7.95
N ALA A 180 6.48 7.54 -6.85
CA ALA A 180 6.43 8.39 -5.66
C ALA A 180 7.60 8.08 -4.71
N GLY A 181 7.77 8.92 -3.68
CA GLY A 181 8.75 8.71 -2.61
C GLY A 181 10.20 8.90 -3.05
N ASP A 182 11.10 8.27 -2.29
CA ASP A 182 12.55 8.35 -2.51
C ASP A 182 12.96 7.75 -3.86
N GLY A 183 14.04 8.31 -4.42
CA GLY A 183 14.57 7.95 -5.74
C GLY A 183 14.40 9.08 -6.75
N GLY A 184 14.42 8.74 -8.03
CA GLY A 184 14.45 9.74 -9.09
C GLY A 184 15.70 10.61 -9.03
N TRP A 185 15.71 11.67 -9.83
CA TRP A 185 16.82 12.64 -9.88
C TRP A 185 16.47 13.97 -9.21
N GLY A 186 15.26 14.11 -8.67
CA GLY A 186 14.86 15.25 -7.86
C GLY A 186 15.46 15.20 -6.46
N SER A 187 15.70 16.37 -5.87
CA SER A 187 16.21 16.49 -4.50
C SER A 187 15.20 16.04 -3.43
N GLU A 188 13.92 15.93 -3.80
CA GLU A 188 12.80 15.56 -2.91
C GLU A 188 12.07 14.30 -3.43
N GLY A 189 12.75 13.49 -4.24
CA GLY A 189 12.19 12.29 -4.86
C GLY A 189 11.86 12.46 -6.35
N TRP A 190 11.02 11.56 -6.86
CA TRP A 190 10.60 11.52 -8.26
C TRP A 190 9.83 12.78 -8.66
N CYS A 191 10.20 13.39 -9.78
CA CYS A 191 9.53 14.61 -10.25
C CYS A 191 9.40 14.63 -11.78
N VAL A 192 8.19 14.84 -12.31
CA VAL A 192 7.93 14.99 -13.76
C VAL A 192 8.85 16.03 -14.41
N LEU A 193 9.09 17.16 -13.75
CA LEU A 193 9.93 18.23 -14.29
C LEU A 193 11.42 17.88 -14.36
N VAL A 194 11.85 16.81 -13.70
CA VAL A 194 13.25 16.37 -13.62
C VAL A 194 13.44 15.03 -14.34
N ASP A 195 12.59 14.05 -14.03
CA ASP A 195 12.65 12.67 -14.50
C ASP A 195 11.80 12.40 -15.75
N GLY A 196 10.83 13.27 -16.05
CA GLY A 196 9.82 13.01 -17.08
C GLY A 196 10.41 12.76 -18.47
N ASP A 197 11.37 13.58 -18.92
CA ASP A 197 11.97 13.46 -20.26
C ASP A 197 12.72 12.14 -20.40
N ARG A 198 13.39 11.71 -19.33
CA ARG A 198 14.08 10.43 -19.26
C ARG A 198 13.08 9.27 -19.33
N GLY A 199 11.94 9.41 -18.65
CA GLY A 199 10.83 8.46 -18.72
C GLY A 199 10.24 8.32 -20.12
N LEU A 200 9.97 9.45 -20.80
CA LEU A 200 9.44 9.46 -22.18
C LEU A 200 10.42 8.84 -23.19
N LYS A 201 11.71 9.20 -23.11
CA LYS A 201 12.76 8.61 -23.96
C LYS A 201 12.82 7.09 -23.80
N ALA A 202 12.68 6.61 -22.56
CA ALA A 202 12.72 5.19 -22.26
C ALA A 202 11.53 4.38 -22.80
N VAL A 203 10.46 5.05 -23.25
CA VAL A 203 9.31 4.44 -23.93
C VAL A 203 9.15 4.88 -25.39
N GLY A 204 10.13 5.60 -25.95
CA GLY A 204 10.13 6.05 -27.35
C GLY A 204 9.12 7.15 -27.68
N LYS A 205 8.74 7.98 -26.69
CA LYS A 205 7.81 9.12 -26.86
C LYS A 205 8.50 10.49 -26.99
N LEU A 206 9.83 10.54 -26.86
CA LEU A 206 10.69 11.70 -27.01
C LEU A 206 12.05 11.26 -27.54
#